data_AF-A0A1R1JN25-F1
#
_entry.id   AF-A0A1R1JN25-F1
#
_cell.length_a   1.000
_cell.length_b   1.000
_cell.length_c   1.000
_cell.angle_alpha   90.00
_cell.angle_beta   90.00
_cell.angle_gamma   90.00
#
_symmetry.space_group_name_H-M   'P 1'
#
loop_
_entity.id
_entity.type
_entity.pdbx_description
1 polymer ?
#
loop_
_entity_poly.entity_id
_entity_poly.type
_entity_poly.pdbx_seq_one_letter_code
_entity_poly.pdbx_strand_id
1 'polypeptide(L)'
;MRLSSRTTVLLATVIVAGLVVALPVPAFAQLAKATTTTTKVKDWLWVILPVVCLIAGGIIGALYSFDIIRKETAYQWVLGVVFAGAIAGGIVEIAF
;
A
#
# COMPACT_ATOMS: atom_id res chain seq x y z
N MET A 1 -38.72 -42.32 3.86
CA MET A 1 -37.45 -43.07 4.08
C MET A 1 -36.73 -42.45 5.28
N ARG A 2 -36.64 -43.15 6.42
CA ARG A 2 -35.88 -42.68 7.59
C ARG A 2 -34.41 -43.08 7.39
N LEU A 3 -33.56 -42.12 7.01
CA LEU A 3 -32.11 -42.33 6.96
C LEU A 3 -31.62 -42.74 8.36
N SER A 4 -30.84 -43.82 8.43
CA SER A 4 -30.25 -44.29 9.69
C SER A 4 -29.37 -43.20 10.28
N SER A 5 -29.49 -42.96 11.60
CA SER A 5 -28.72 -41.96 12.34
C SER A 5 -27.21 -41.99 12.02
N ARG A 6 -26.66 -43.19 11.76
CA ARG A 6 -25.25 -43.37 11.37
C ARG A 6 -24.92 -42.80 9.99
N THR A 7 -25.82 -42.95 9.02
CA THR A 7 -25.67 -42.43 7.67
C THR A 7 -25.75 -40.90 7.68
N THR A 8 -26.61 -40.32 8.51
CA THR A 8 -26.72 -38.88 8.69
C THR A 8 -25.47 -38.27 9.34
N VAL A 9 -24.91 -38.95 10.35
CA VAL A 9 -23.65 -38.54 10.99
C VAL A 9 -22.48 -38.61 10.02
N LEU A 10 -22.34 -39.71 9.26
CA LEU A 10 -21.26 -39.84 8.27
C LEU A 10 -21.34 -38.76 7.19
N LEU A 11 -22.54 -38.48 6.66
CA LEU A 11 -22.74 -37.40 5.71
C LEU A 11 -22.38 -36.03 6.29
N ALA A 12 -22.82 -35.74 7.52
CA ALA A 12 -22.47 -34.50 8.20
C ALA A 12 -20.96 -34.35 8.39
N THR A 13 -20.26 -35.44 8.73
CA THR A 13 -18.81 -35.42 8.95
C THR A 13 -18.05 -35.17 7.65
N VAL A 14 -18.48 -35.76 6.54
CA VAL A 14 -17.89 -35.54 5.21
C VAL A 14 -18.11 -34.10 4.74
N ILE A 15 -19.29 -33.53 4.98
CA ILE A 15 -19.60 -32.14 4.64
C ILE A 15 -18.72 -31.17 5.44
N VAL A 16 -18.59 -31.40 6.75
CA VAL A 16 -17.73 -30.57 7.62
C VAL A 16 -16.26 -30.70 7.23
N ALA A 17 -15.77 -31.91 6.96
CA ALA A 17 -14.40 -32.11 6.50
C ALA A 17 -14.14 -31.43 5.14
N GLY A 18 -15.09 -31.53 4.21
CA GLY A 18 -15.03 -30.83 2.92
C GLY A 18 -15.01 -29.30 3.07
N LEU A 19 -15.83 -28.76 3.99
CA LEU A 19 -15.82 -27.33 4.32
C LEU A 19 -14.47 -26.91 4.91
N VAL A 20 -13.91 -27.66 5.86
CA VAL A 20 -12.61 -27.36 6.49
C VAL A 20 -11.47 -27.34 5.46
N VAL A 21 -11.51 -28.22 4.45
CA VAL A 21 -10.52 -28.23 3.36
C VAL A 21 -10.77 -27.11 2.34
N ALA A 22 -12.01 -26.63 2.20
CA ALA A 22 -12.37 -25.55 1.28
C ALA A 22 -12.21 -24.14 1.87
N LEU A 23 -12.20 -23.97 3.20
CA LEU A 23 -11.98 -22.69 3.91
C LEU A 23 -10.67 -21.95 3.60
N PRO A 24 -9.53 -22.61 3.29
CA PRO A 24 -8.30 -21.91 2.93
C PRO A 24 -8.42 -21.14 1.62
N VAL A 25 -9.24 -21.62 0.67
CA VAL A 25 -9.38 -21.02 -0.67
C VAL A 25 -9.91 -19.57 -0.61
N PRO A 26 -11.00 -19.24 0.12
CA PRO A 26 -11.43 -17.86 0.28
C PRO A 26 -10.45 -17.03 1.12
N ALA A 27 -9.76 -17.62 2.10
CA ALA A 27 -8.75 -16.93 2.90
C ALA A 27 -7.55 -16.48 2.05
N PHE A 28 -7.04 -17.36 1.16
CA PHE A 28 -6.00 -17.01 0.20
C PHE A 28 -6.48 -15.99 -0.84
N ALA A 29 -7.73 -16.07 -1.30
CA ALA A 29 -8.29 -15.09 -2.22
C ALA A 29 -8.39 -13.68 -1.58
N GLN A 30 -8.76 -13.61 -0.30
CA GLN A 30 -8.84 -12.35 0.43
C GLN A 30 -7.44 -11.78 0.74
N LEU A 31 -6.47 -12.65 1.05
CA LEU A 31 -5.06 -12.28 1.18
C LEU A 31 -4.47 -11.78 -0.15
N ALA A 32 -4.76 -12.46 -1.26
CA ALA A 32 -4.34 -12.03 -2.59
C ALA A 32 -4.92 -10.65 -2.96
N LYS A 33 -6.16 -10.39 -2.58
CA LYS A 33 -6.78 -9.08 -2.79
C LYS A 33 -6.18 -8.00 -1.90
N ALA A 34 -5.88 -8.32 -0.64
CA ALA A 34 -5.25 -7.40 0.31
C ALA A 34 -3.83 -7.05 -0.16
N THR A 35 -3.01 -8.05 -0.49
CA THR A 35 -1.66 -7.86 -1.04
C THR A 35 -1.68 -7.01 -2.31
N THR A 36 -2.56 -7.32 -3.27
CA THR A 36 -2.75 -6.50 -4.49
C THR A 36 -3.08 -5.04 -4.17
N THR A 37 -3.91 -4.79 -3.15
CA THR A 37 -4.28 -3.43 -2.75
C THR A 37 -3.09 -2.70 -2.13
N THR A 38 -2.35 -3.36 -1.24
CA THR A 38 -1.12 -2.83 -0.63
C THR A 38 -0.06 -2.51 -1.68
N THR A 39 0.15 -3.38 -2.68
CA THR A 39 1.05 -3.12 -3.81
C THR A 39 0.61 -1.91 -4.61
N LYS A 40 -0.69 -1.81 -4.95
CA LYS A 40 -1.22 -0.62 -5.65
C LYS A 40 -0.99 0.67 -4.85
N VAL A 41 -1.17 0.64 -3.53
CA VAL A 41 -0.91 1.82 -2.68
C VAL A 41 0.57 2.20 -2.74
N LYS A 42 1.49 1.24 -2.65
CA LYS A 42 2.93 1.46 -2.83
C LYS A 42 3.24 2.09 -4.18
N ASP A 43 2.68 1.54 -5.26
CA ASP A 43 2.89 2.05 -6.62
C ASP A 43 2.43 3.50 -6.76
N TRP A 44 1.25 3.83 -6.22
CA TRP A 44 0.74 5.20 -6.21
C TRP A 44 1.59 6.14 -5.35
N LEU A 45 2.13 5.66 -4.23
CA LEU A 45 2.98 6.45 -3.35
C LEU A 45 4.32 6.79 -4.03
N TRP A 46 4.87 5.85 -4.80
CA TRP A 46 6.05 6.09 -5.64
C TRP A 46 5.79 7.07 -6.79
N VAL A 47 4.56 7.17 -7.27
CA VAL A 47 4.16 8.17 -8.29
C VAL A 47 3.94 9.55 -7.68
N ILE A 48 3.26 9.66 -6.54
CA ILE A 48 2.91 10.97 -5.95
C ILE A 48 4.14 11.68 -5.37
N LEU A 49 5.10 10.92 -4.81
CA LEU A 49 6.28 11.47 -4.14
C LEU A 49 7.12 12.39 -5.05
N PRO A 50 7.55 11.98 -6.26
CA PRO A 50 8.27 12.88 -7.17
C PRO A 50 7.42 14.04 -7.67
N VAL A 51 6.10 13.86 -7.84
CA VAL A 51 5.19 14.95 -8.24
C VAL A 51 5.17 16.06 -7.19
N VAL A 52 5.07 15.70 -5.91
CA VAL A 52 5.12 16.68 -4.81
C VAL A 52 6.49 17.36 -4.73
N CYS A 53 7.58 16.61 -4.91
CA CYS A 53 8.93 17.19 -4.98
C CYS A 53 9.07 18.19 -6.14
N LEU A 54 8.50 17.87 -7.31
CA LEU A 54 8.52 18.75 -8.47
C LEU A 54 7.72 20.03 -8.24
N ILE A 55 6.52 19.92 -7.64
CA ILE A 55 5.71 21.09 -7.27
C ILE A 55 6.45 21.98 -6.27
N ALA A 56 7.04 21.39 -5.22
CA ALA A 56 7.84 22.14 -4.24
C ALA A 56 9.03 22.85 -4.89
N GLY A 57 9.77 22.16 -5.77
CA GLY A 57 10.86 22.74 -6.55
C GLY A 57 10.40 23.89 -7.44
N GLY A 58 9.25 23.74 -8.11
CA GLY A 58 8.63 24.78 -8.93
C GLY A 58 8.25 26.02 -8.13
N ILE A 59 7.66 25.84 -6.94
CA ILE A 59 7.33 26.94 -6.03
C ILE A 59 8.60 27.67 -5.58
N ILE A 60 9.63 26.95 -5.14
CA ILE A 60 10.91 27.54 -4.71
C ILE A 60 11.56 28.31 -5.87
N GLY A 61 11.57 27.72 -7.08
CA GLY A 61 12.11 28.36 -8.27
C GLY A 61 11.35 29.64 -8.64
N ALA A 62 10.01 29.63 -8.55
CA ALA A 62 9.19 30.82 -8.79
C ALA A 62 9.46 31.91 -7.74
N LEU A 63 9.47 31.56 -6.45
CA LEU A 63 9.76 32.49 -5.36
C LEU A 63 11.15 33.12 -5.47
N TYR A 64 12.15 32.35 -5.91
CA TYR A 64 13.49 32.86 -6.17
C TYR A 64 13.51 33.78 -7.40
N SER A 65 12.79 33.43 -8.46
CA SER A 65 12.71 34.23 -9.69
C SER A 65 12.00 35.58 -9.50
N PHE A 66 11.11 35.68 -8.51
CA PHE A 66 10.45 36.94 -8.14
C PHE A 66 11.22 37.75 -7.08
N ASP A 67 12.47 37.38 -6.76
CA ASP A 67 13.30 37.99 -5.71
C ASP A 67 12.60 38.02 -4.32
N ILE A 68 11.64 37.12 -4.08
CA ILE A 68 10.92 37.01 -2.80
C ILE A 68 11.79 36.31 -1.74
N ILE A 69 12.59 35.32 -2.16
CA ILE A 69 13.48 34.56 -1.28
C ILE A 69 14.94 34.73 -1.69
N ARG A 70 15.83 34.70 -0.69
CA ARG A 70 17.28 34.75 -0.90
C ARG A 70 17.81 33.40 -1.38
N LYS A 71 18.94 33.41 -2.10
CA LYS A 71 19.60 32.20 -2.60
C LYS A 71 19.90 31.20 -1.49
N GLU A 72 20.33 31.65 -0.31
CA GLU A 72 20.65 30.78 0.84
C GLU A 72 19.40 30.03 1.32
N THR A 73 18.26 30.71 1.38
CA THR A 73 16.97 30.11 1.74
C THR A 73 16.50 29.13 0.67
N ALA A 74 16.67 29.46 -0.61
CA ALA A 74 16.36 28.54 -1.70
C ALA A 74 17.20 27.25 -1.60
N TYR A 75 18.51 27.33 -1.35
CA TYR A 75 19.36 26.15 -1.15
C TYR A 75 18.93 25.32 0.07
N GLN A 76 18.56 25.97 1.18
CA GLN A 76 18.08 25.27 2.37
C GLN A 76 16.78 24.50 2.09
N TRP A 77 15.85 25.09 1.34
CA TRP A 77 14.62 24.42 0.93
C TRP A 77 14.88 23.27 -0.05
N VAL A 78 15.77 23.45 -1.04
CA VAL A 78 16.15 22.37 -1.97
C VAL A 78 16.72 21.19 -1.21
N LEU A 79 17.65 21.42 -0.27
CA LEU A 79 18.17 20.38 0.62
C LEU A 79 17.05 19.72 1.43
N GLY A 80 16.16 20.52 2.02
CA GLY A 80 15.01 20.03 2.79
C GLY A 80 14.09 19.11 1.97
N VAL A 81 13.78 19.48 0.73
CA VAL A 81 12.93 18.67 -0.17
C VAL A 81 13.62 17.36 -0.56
N VAL A 82 14.94 17.39 -0.80
CA VAL A 82 15.72 16.18 -1.11
C VAL A 82 15.75 15.21 0.08
N PHE A 83 16.02 15.72 1.29
CA PHE A 83 16.01 14.88 2.50
C PHE A 83 14.62 14.34 2.81
N ALA A 84 13.57 15.17 2.70
CA ALA A 84 12.20 14.73 2.90
C ALA A 84 11.81 13.63 1.90
N GLY A 85 12.21 13.78 0.62
CA GLY A 85 11.99 12.77 -0.41
C GLY A 85 12.70 11.44 -0.10
N ALA A 86 13.97 11.50 0.34
CA ALA A 86 14.74 10.31 0.70
C ALA A 86 14.13 9.58 1.92
N ILE A 87 13.73 10.33 2.96
CA ILE A 87 13.06 9.76 4.14
C ILE A 87 11.72 9.14 3.75
N ALA A 88 10.91 9.87 2.98
CA ALA A 88 9.61 9.37 2.55
C ALA A 88 9.74 8.10 1.71
N GLY A 89 10.68 8.06 0.74
CA GLY A 89 10.99 6.85 -0.03
C GLY A 89 11.46 5.69 0.84
N GLY A 90 12.31 5.95 1.83
CA GLY A 90 12.74 4.93 2.79
C GLY A 90 11.57 4.38 3.63
N ILE A 91 10.62 5.23 4.03
CA ILE A 91 9.42 4.80 4.76
C ILE A 91 8.53 3.91 3.88
N VAL A 92 8.34 4.26 2.60
CA VAL A 92 7.56 3.43 1.66
C VAL A 92 8.13 2.01 1.61
N GLU A 93 9.44 1.89 1.54
CA GLU A 93 10.11 0.60 1.35
C GLU A 93 10.16 -0.27 2.61
N ILE A 94 10.03 0.32 3.79
CA ILE A 94 9.95 -0.42 5.05
C ILE A 94 8.50 -0.83 5.35
N ALA A 95 7.53 0.01 4.98
CA ALA A 95 6.12 -0.19 5.31
C ALA A 95 5.36 -1.10 4.33
N PHE A 96 5.84 -1.24 3.09
CA PHE A 96 5.17 -1.96 2.00
C PHE A 96 6.09 -2.97 1.29
#